data_AF-A0A7C5EUV6-F1
#
_entry.id   AF-A0A7C5EUV6-F1
#
_cell.length_a   1.000
_cell.length_b   1.000
_cell.length_c   1.000
_cell.angle_alpha   90.00
_cell.angle_beta   90.00
_cell.angle_gamma   90.00
#
_symmetry.space_group_name_H-M   'P 1'
#
loop_
_entity.id
_entity.type
_entity.pdbx_description
1 polymer ?
#
loop_
_entity_poly.entity_id
_entity_poly.type
_entity_poly.pdbx_seq_one_letter_code
_entity_poly.pdbx_strand_id
1 'polypeptide(L)'
;MRVELAYGRHGLMVEVPEGATVLRPKEVPGVPDEAEAIRSALRKPLQSAPLRECVHPEDTVVIVFSDLTRPMPNRRVLPVLLEELAYVPREHILLLNATGTQRAQTREELIEMLGEEIVE
;
A
#
# COMPACT_ATOMS: atom_id res chain seq x y z
N MET A 1 23.01 6.01 -27.26
CA MET A 1 21.58 6.30 -26.98
C MET A 1 21.42 6.84 -25.56
N ARG A 2 20.35 7.59 -25.24
CA ARG A 2 20.11 8.12 -23.88
C ARG A 2 19.07 7.31 -23.12
N VAL A 3 19.36 7.00 -21.86
CA VAL A 3 18.50 6.24 -20.96
C VAL A 3 18.36 7.00 -19.64
N GLU A 4 17.17 7.03 -19.09
CA GLU A 4 16.90 7.58 -17.75
C GLU A 4 16.98 6.46 -16.71
N LEU A 5 17.74 6.69 -15.64
CA LEU A 5 17.85 5.80 -14.49
C LEU A 5 17.09 6.38 -13.30
N ALA A 6 16.38 5.52 -12.55
CA ALA A 6 15.78 5.89 -11.27
C ALA A 6 16.89 6.17 -10.25
N TYR A 7 17.26 7.44 -10.09
CA TYR A 7 18.30 7.91 -9.19
C TYR A 7 17.87 9.17 -8.44
N GLY A 8 17.93 9.13 -7.12
CA GLY A 8 17.41 10.20 -6.26
C GLY A 8 15.93 10.46 -6.52
N ARG A 9 15.53 11.74 -6.55
CA ARG A 9 14.13 12.17 -6.78
C ARG A 9 13.83 12.62 -8.21
N HIS A 10 14.86 12.83 -9.04
CA HIS A 10 14.72 13.50 -10.33
C HIS A 10 15.24 12.68 -11.51
N GLY A 11 15.75 11.47 -11.26
CA GLY A 11 16.35 10.63 -12.29
C GLY A 11 17.76 11.07 -12.68
N LEU A 12 18.43 10.22 -13.45
CA LEU A 12 19.73 10.49 -14.04
C LEU A 12 19.73 10.08 -15.51
N MET A 13 19.98 11.03 -16.40
CA MET A 13 20.17 10.76 -17.82
C MET A 13 21.59 10.27 -18.08
N VAL A 14 21.71 9.09 -18.68
CA VAL A 14 23.00 8.50 -19.05
C VAL A 14 23.07 8.21 -20.54
N GLU A 15 24.27 8.30 -21.11
CA GLU A 15 24.55 7.85 -22.46
C GLU A 15 25.10 6.43 -22.41
N VAL A 16 24.52 5.54 -23.20
CA VAL A 16 24.94 4.13 -23.31
C VAL A 16 25.34 3.79 -24.75
N PRO A 17 26.25 2.81 -24.95
CA PRO A 17 26.73 2.41 -26.27
C PRO A 17 25.60 1.98 -27.21
N GLU A 18 25.80 2.16 -28.52
CA GLU A 18 24.78 1.84 -29.53
C GLU A 18 24.41 0.35 -29.59
N GLY A 19 25.36 -0.55 -29.31
CA GLY A 19 25.11 -2.00 -29.28
C GLY A 19 24.48 -2.52 -27.98
N ALA A 20 24.19 -1.65 -27.01
CA ALA A 20 23.63 -2.07 -25.73
C ALA A 20 22.14 -2.42 -25.86
N THR A 21 21.70 -3.48 -25.15
CA THR A 21 20.29 -3.82 -25.01
C THR A 21 19.74 -3.25 -23.71
N VAL A 22 18.65 -2.50 -23.77
CA VAL A 22 17.97 -1.93 -22.59
C VAL A 22 16.74 -2.76 -22.27
N LEU A 23 16.75 -3.40 -21.11
CA LEU A 23 15.60 -4.15 -20.60
C LEU A 23 14.74 -3.22 -19.74
N ARG A 24 13.43 -3.19 -20.03
CA ARG A 24 12.45 -2.40 -19.27
C ARG A 24 11.32 -3.32 -18.78
N PRO A 25 10.76 -3.04 -17.59
CA PRO A 25 9.51 -3.67 -17.21
C PRO A 25 8.42 -3.33 -18.22
N LYS A 26 7.46 -4.24 -18.39
CA LYS A 26 6.25 -3.96 -19.16
C LYS A 26 5.40 -2.98 -18.34
N GLU A 27 5.16 -1.80 -18.89
CA GLU A 27 4.22 -0.87 -18.29
C GLU A 27 2.80 -1.45 -18.36
N VAL A 28 2.10 -1.38 -17.23
CA VAL A 28 0.70 -1.81 -17.11
C VAL A 28 -0.08 -0.58 -16.71
N PRO A 29 -1.18 -0.24 -17.43
CA PRO A 29 -2.01 0.88 -17.02
C PRO A 29 -2.58 0.63 -15.63
N GLY A 30 -2.65 1.69 -14.82
CA GLY A 30 -3.36 1.65 -13.55
C GLY A 30 -4.85 1.36 -13.75
N VAL A 31 -5.51 0.97 -12.66
CA VAL A 31 -6.97 0.87 -12.63
C VAL A 31 -7.60 2.27 -12.68
N PRO A 32 -8.79 2.44 -13.28
CA PRO A 32 -9.42 3.75 -13.43
C PRO A 32 -9.91 4.34 -12.10
N ASP A 33 -10.33 3.47 -11.17
CA ASP A 33 -10.75 3.84 -9.82
C ASP A 33 -10.09 2.87 -8.84
N GLU A 34 -9.07 3.35 -8.13
CA GLU A 34 -8.33 2.54 -7.17
C GLU A 34 -9.20 2.12 -5.98
N ALA A 35 -10.07 3.01 -5.49
CA ALA A 35 -10.88 2.74 -4.31
C ALA A 35 -11.93 1.65 -4.61
N GLU A 36 -12.60 1.73 -5.76
CA GLU A 36 -13.54 0.69 -6.17
C GLU A 36 -12.85 -0.63 -6.51
N ALA A 37 -11.65 -0.60 -7.11
CA ALA A 37 -10.87 -1.81 -7.35
C ALA A 37 -10.52 -2.53 -6.03
N ILE A 38 -10.08 -1.79 -5.02
CA ILE A 38 -9.77 -2.34 -3.68
C ILE A 38 -11.04 -2.87 -3.02
N ARG A 39 -12.12 -2.09 -3.00
CA ARG A 39 -13.41 -2.49 -2.42
C ARG A 39 -13.97 -3.76 -3.07
N SER A 40 -13.94 -3.82 -4.41
CA SER A 40 -14.37 -5.01 -5.14
C SER A 40 -13.51 -6.23 -4.80
N ALA A 41 -12.20 -6.06 -4.63
CA ALA A 41 -11.31 -7.15 -4.23
C ALA A 41 -11.63 -7.70 -2.82
N LEU A 42 -11.96 -6.81 -1.87
CA LEU A 42 -12.36 -7.20 -0.50
C LEU A 42 -13.71 -7.93 -0.47
N ARG A 43 -14.64 -7.57 -1.37
CA ARG A 43 -15.99 -8.14 -1.46
C ARG A 43 -16.09 -9.38 -2.34
N LYS A 44 -15.14 -9.59 -3.27
CA LYS A 44 -15.09 -10.73 -4.19
C LYS A 44 -13.69 -11.36 -4.18
N PRO A 45 -13.25 -11.92 -3.04
CA PRO A 45 -11.94 -12.54 -2.93
C PRO A 45 -11.86 -13.83 -3.76
N LEU A 46 -10.63 -14.25 -4.10
CA LEU A 46 -10.41 -15.39 -4.99
C LEU A 46 -10.65 -16.75 -4.31
N GLN A 47 -10.23 -16.92 -3.05
CA GLN A 47 -10.19 -18.22 -2.36
C GLN A 47 -10.56 -18.12 -0.87
N SER A 48 -11.40 -17.16 -0.51
CA SER A 48 -11.91 -16.97 0.86
C SER A 48 -13.34 -16.44 0.84
N ALA A 49 -13.96 -16.32 2.01
CA ALA A 49 -15.17 -15.51 2.15
C ALA A 49 -14.80 -14.01 2.07
N PRO A 50 -15.74 -13.15 1.63
CA PRO A 50 -15.60 -11.69 1.69
C PRO A 50 -15.19 -11.21 3.08
N LEU A 51 -14.39 -10.14 3.16
CA LEU A 51 -13.87 -9.66 4.45
C LEU A 51 -14.98 -9.43 5.49
N ARG A 52 -16.12 -8.88 5.07
CA ARG A 52 -17.27 -8.61 5.94
C ARG A 52 -17.90 -9.86 6.56
N GLU A 53 -17.68 -11.03 5.95
CA GLU A 53 -18.17 -12.31 6.45
C GLU A 53 -17.14 -13.00 7.36
N CYS A 54 -15.88 -12.58 7.31
CA CYS A 54 -14.78 -13.14 8.09
C CYS A 54 -14.61 -12.49 9.48
N VAL A 55 -15.21 -11.31 9.70
CA VAL A 55 -15.01 -10.51 10.92
C VAL A 55 -16.36 -10.16 11.55
N HIS A 56 -16.52 -10.46 12.82
CA HIS A 56 -17.66 -10.09 13.63
C HIS A 56 -17.44 -8.76 14.37
N PRO A 57 -18.50 -8.02 14.73
CA PRO A 57 -18.38 -6.74 15.45
C PRO A 57 -17.62 -6.84 16.80
N GLU A 58 -17.70 -7.99 17.46
CA GLU A 58 -17.05 -8.22 18.76
C GLU A 58 -15.60 -8.71 18.64
N ASP A 59 -15.11 -8.94 17.42
CA ASP A 59 -13.75 -9.43 17.21
C ASP A 59 -12.72 -8.33 17.50
N THR A 60 -11.55 -8.74 17.99
CA THR A 60 -10.35 -7.89 18.01
C THR A 60 -9.54 -8.15 16.75
N VAL A 61 -9.30 -7.09 15.97
CA VAL A 61 -8.70 -7.16 14.64
C VAL A 61 -7.31 -6.52 14.63
N VAL A 62 -6.33 -7.21 14.08
CA VAL A 62 -5.01 -6.62 13.78
C VAL A 62 -4.85 -6.49 12.27
N ILE A 63 -4.64 -5.26 11.79
CA ILE A 63 -4.34 -4.98 10.39
C ILE A 63 -2.83 -4.74 10.28
N VAL A 64 -2.14 -5.67 9.64
CA VAL A 64 -0.70 -5.57 9.40
C VAL A 64 -0.46 -4.82 8.09
N PHE A 65 0.32 -3.74 8.13
CA PHE A 65 0.69 -2.96 6.94
C PHE A 65 2.20 -2.85 6.75
N SER A 66 2.64 -2.66 5.50
CA SER A 66 4.06 -2.60 5.17
C SER A 66 4.71 -1.28 5.59
N ASP A 67 5.97 -1.33 5.99
CA ASP A 67 6.77 -0.17 6.35
C ASP A 67 7.09 0.77 5.16
N LEU A 68 7.76 1.90 5.45
CA LEU A 68 8.11 2.92 4.45
C LEU A 68 9.02 2.39 3.32
N THR A 69 9.72 1.27 3.56
CA THR A 69 10.64 0.67 2.58
C THR A 69 9.95 -0.13 1.49
N ARG A 70 8.61 -0.21 1.54
CA ARG A 70 7.78 -0.87 0.53
C ARG A 70 6.93 0.16 -0.20
N PRO A 71 6.82 0.09 -1.54
CA PRO A 71 5.97 0.98 -2.32
C PRO A 71 4.48 0.57 -2.23
N MET A 72 4.02 0.17 -1.03
CA MET A 72 2.63 -0.19 -0.78
C MET A 72 1.81 1.10 -0.65
N PRO A 73 0.71 1.27 -1.41
CA PRO A 73 -0.10 2.47 -1.35
C PRO A 73 -1.01 2.51 -0.10
N ASN A 74 -0.42 2.50 1.10
CA ASN A 74 -1.13 2.41 2.38
C ASN A 74 -2.20 3.50 2.53
N ARG A 75 -1.89 4.76 2.22
CA ARG A 75 -2.84 5.88 2.23
C ARG A 75 -4.08 5.69 1.33
N ARG A 76 -3.99 4.85 0.30
CA ARG A 76 -5.11 4.55 -0.60
C ARG A 76 -5.86 3.28 -0.20
N VAL A 77 -5.15 2.30 0.38
CA VAL A 77 -5.72 0.99 0.74
C VAL A 77 -6.37 0.98 2.13
N LEU A 78 -5.70 1.54 3.14
CA LEU A 78 -6.19 1.48 4.52
C LEU A 78 -7.55 2.16 4.71
N PRO A 79 -7.85 3.34 4.14
CA PRO A 79 -9.17 3.94 4.29
C PRO A 79 -10.29 3.03 3.79
N VAL A 80 -10.12 2.42 2.60
CA VAL A 80 -11.12 1.50 2.01
C VAL A 80 -11.27 0.24 2.86
N LEU A 81 -10.17 -0.29 3.40
CA LEU A 81 -10.19 -1.45 4.29
C LEU A 81 -10.92 -1.16 5.61
N LEU A 82 -10.65 -0.01 6.22
CA LEU A 82 -11.29 0.44 7.45
C LEU A 82 -12.78 0.75 7.23
N GLU A 83 -13.16 1.32 6.08
CA GLU A 83 -14.56 1.48 5.69
C GLU A 83 -15.30 0.14 5.60
N GLU A 84 -14.67 -0.90 5.06
CA GLU A 84 -15.27 -2.24 5.01
C GLU A 84 -15.42 -2.87 6.39
N LEU A 85 -14.64 -2.43 7.39
CA LEU A 85 -14.68 -2.88 8.78
C LEU A 85 -15.35 -1.87 9.73
N ALA A 86 -16.05 -0.85 9.21
CA ALA A 86 -16.59 0.24 10.03
C ALA A 86 -17.65 -0.20 11.07
N TYR A 87 -18.11 -1.46 11.01
CA TYR A 87 -19.00 -2.06 12.01
C TYR A 87 -18.26 -2.65 13.22
N VAL A 88 -16.93 -2.73 13.18
CA VAL A 88 -16.08 -3.11 14.31
C VAL A 88 -15.70 -1.84 15.07
N PRO A 89 -15.83 -1.80 16.41
CA PRO A 89 -15.39 -0.67 17.23
C PRO A 89 -13.91 -0.34 16.96
N ARG A 90 -13.56 0.95 16.89
CA ARG A 90 -12.19 1.39 16.55
C ARG A 90 -11.18 0.90 17.57
N GLU A 91 -11.57 0.86 18.84
CA GLU A 91 -10.77 0.34 19.96
C GLU A 91 -10.43 -1.14 19.82
N HIS A 92 -11.14 -1.89 18.97
CA HIS A 92 -10.86 -3.28 18.67
C HIS A 92 -9.92 -3.45 17.46
N ILE A 93 -9.58 -2.37 16.74
CA ILE A 93 -8.71 -2.42 15.57
C ILE A 93 -7.33 -1.88 15.92
N LEU A 94 -6.32 -2.74 15.83
CA LEU A 94 -4.92 -2.36 15.94
C LEU A 94 -4.25 -2.33 14.57
N LEU A 95 -3.64 -1.20 14.21
CA LEU A 95 -2.78 -1.10 13.04
C LEU A 95 -1.33 -1.45 13.41
N LEU A 96 -0.80 -2.52 12.82
CA LEU A 96 0.56 -2.99 13.08
C LEU A 96 1.48 -2.69 11.89
N ASN A 97 2.44 -1.78 12.12
CA ASN A 97 3.50 -1.46 11.17
C ASN A 97 4.56 -2.58 11.13
N ALA A 98 4.61 -3.34 10.03
CA ALA A 98 5.49 -4.48 9.88
C ALA A 98 6.91 -4.08 9.44
N THR A 99 7.72 -3.61 10.39
CA THR A 99 9.12 -3.20 10.16
C THR A 99 10.08 -4.37 9.91
N GLY A 100 9.74 -5.57 10.38
CA GLY A 100 10.66 -6.71 10.37
C GLY A 100 11.95 -6.35 11.12
N THR A 101 13.09 -6.35 10.43
CA THR A 101 14.40 -5.98 10.99
C THR A 101 14.75 -4.50 10.81
N GLN A 102 13.88 -3.71 10.19
CA GLN A 102 14.09 -2.27 10.00
C GLN A 102 13.84 -1.50 11.29
N ARG A 103 14.35 -0.26 11.35
CA ARG A 103 14.01 0.66 12.43
C ARG A 103 12.52 1.00 12.41
N ALA A 104 11.99 1.40 13.56
CA ALA A 104 10.66 2.00 13.62
C ALA A 104 10.62 3.31 12.82
N GLN A 105 9.48 3.56 12.17
CA GLN A 105 9.20 4.84 11.54
C GLN A 105 8.92 5.92 12.58
N THR A 106 9.33 7.15 12.26
CA THR A 106 8.93 8.31 13.04
C THR A 106 7.44 8.60 12.83
N ARG A 107 6.90 9.47 13.67
CA ARG A 107 5.50 9.91 13.53
C ARG A 107 5.25 10.59 12.19
N GLU A 108 6.19 11.42 11.75
CA GLU A 108 6.11 12.15 10.49
C GLU A 108 6.10 11.20 9.29
N GLU A 109 6.93 10.15 9.34
CA GLU A 109 6.94 9.10 8.32
C GLU A 109 5.63 8.31 8.31
N LEU A 110 5.04 8.03 9.47
CA LEU A 110 3.71 7.40 9.54
C LEU A 110 2.62 8.30 8.96
N ILE A 111 2.64 9.61 9.22
CA ILE A 111 1.68 10.56 8.61
C ILE A 111 1.85 10.61 7.09
N GLU A 112 3.09 10.61 6.59
CA GLU A 112 3.37 10.54 5.16
C GLU A 112 2.80 9.24 4.54
N MET A 113 3.02 8.11 5.20
CA MET A 113 2.58 6.80 4.72
C MET A 113 1.06 6.59 4.77
N LEU A 114 0.42 7.03 5.86
CA LEU A 114 -0.94 6.62 6.22
C LEU A 114 -1.96 7.75 6.07
N GLY A 115 -1.52 9.01 6.21
CA GLY A 115 -2.40 10.15 6.42
C GLY A 115 -2.57 10.49 7.89
N GLU A 116 -2.75 11.77 8.15
CA GLU A 116 -2.94 12.32 9.50
C GLU A 116 -4.23 11.76 10.13
N GLU A 117 -5.27 11.60 9.32
CA GLU A 117 -6.57 11.03 9.70
C GLU A 117 -6.53 9.60 10.25
N ILE A 118 -5.49 8.84 9.95
CA ILE A 118 -5.27 7.48 10.46
C ILE A 118 -4.33 7.47 11.67
N VAL A 119 -3.43 8.45 11.77
CA VAL A 119 -2.40 8.53 12.82
C VAL A 119 -2.91 9.24 14.08
N GLU A 120 -3.85 10.17 13.94
CA GLU A 120 -4.53 10.89 15.03
C GLU A 120 -5.80 10.16 15.51
#